data_AF-A0A850P7S2-F1
#
_entry.id   AF-A0A850P7S2-F1
#
_cell.length_a   1.000
_cell.length_b   1.000
_cell.length_c   1.000
_cell.angle_alpha   90.00
_cell.angle_beta   90.00
_cell.angle_gamma   90.00
#
_symmetry.space_group_name_H-M   'P 1'
#
loop_
_entity.id
_entity.type
_entity.pdbx_description
1 polymer ?
#
loop_
_entity_poly.entity_id
_entity_poly.type
_entity_poly.pdbx_seq_one_letter_code
_entity_poly.pdbx_strand_id
1 'polypeptide(L)' 'MPSSLPADPESGLAPLFAPIAALGVKPAAERLMARACGGGRVIDLLFHLPDSMIDRRARPALARVVPGGVAT' A
#
# COMPACT_ATOMS: atom_id res chain seq x y z
N MET A 1 -13.57 21.12 -10.65
CA MET A 1 -14.06 20.91 -9.27
C MET A 1 -14.22 19.41 -9.07
N PRO A 2 -13.41 18.69 -8.28
CA PRO A 2 -13.73 17.30 -8.00
C PRO A 2 -14.94 17.32 -7.06
N SER A 3 -16.09 16.96 -7.60
CA SER A 3 -17.32 16.73 -6.87
C SER A 3 -17.05 15.73 -5.74
N SER A 4 -17.29 16.15 -4.51
CA SER A 4 -17.35 15.29 -3.34
C SER A 4 -18.38 14.19 -3.59
N LEU A 5 -17.91 12.94 -3.71
CA LEU A 5 -18.77 11.77 -3.60
C LEU A 5 -19.53 11.86 -2.26
N PRO A 6 -20.85 11.65 -2.24
CA PRO A 6 -21.57 11.52 -0.99
C PRO A 6 -20.98 10.30 -0.27
N ALA A 7 -20.30 10.54 0.85
CA ALA A 7 -19.84 9.48 1.73
C ALA A 7 -21.06 8.95 2.47
N ASP A 8 -21.90 8.19 1.77
CA ASP A 8 -23.01 7.49 2.37
C ASP A 8 -22.42 6.52 3.39
N PRO A 9 -22.68 6.67 4.69
CA PRO A 9 -22.12 5.79 5.72
C PRO A 9 -22.63 4.34 5.57
N GLU A 10 -23.72 4.15 4.83
CA GLU A 10 -24.31 2.85 4.45
C GLU A 10 -23.51 2.14 3.34
N SER A 11 -22.63 2.85 2.62
CA SER A 11 -21.80 2.24 1.59
C SER A 11 -20.55 1.60 2.24
N GLY A 12 -20.29 0.32 1.96
CA GLY A 12 -19.10 -0.39 2.44
C GLY A 12 -17.75 0.17 1.95
N LEU A 13 -17.77 1.26 1.17
CA LEU A 13 -16.60 1.94 0.63
C LEU A 13 -16.10 3.09 1.52
N ALA A 14 -16.84 3.48 2.56
CA ALA A 14 -16.44 4.56 3.47
C ALA A 14 -14.99 4.45 3.98
N PRO A 15 -14.44 3.26 4.31
CA PRO A 15 -13.05 3.14 4.75
C PRO A 15 -11.99 3.54 3.71
N LEU A 16 -12.30 3.48 2.41
CA LEU A 16 -11.35 3.85 1.36
C LEU A 16 -11.10 5.37 1.29
N PHE A 17 -12.06 6.16 1.77
CA PHE A 17 -11.95 7.62 1.80
C PHE A 17 -11.39 8.15 3.13
N ALA A 18 -11.15 7.26 4.10
CA ALA A 18 -10.51 7.60 5.36
C ALA A 18 -9.05 8.05 5.14
N PRO A 19 -8.48 8.85 6.08
CA PRO A 19 -7.08 9.25 6.03
C PRO A 19 -6.16 8.02 6.16
N ILE A 20 -4.95 8.10 5.60
CA ILE A 20 -3.94 7.02 5.69
C ILE A 20 -3.61 6.66 7.15
N ALA A 21 -3.66 7.62 8.08
CA ALA A 21 -3.50 7.37 9.52
C ALA A 21 -4.43 6.26 10.07
N ALA A 22 -5.62 6.06 9.47
CA ALA A 22 -6.56 5.03 9.89
C ALA A 22 -5.99 3.59 9.74
N LEU A 23 -4.93 3.41 8.95
CA LEU A 23 -4.20 2.15 8.82
C LEU A 23 -3.25 1.86 9.99
N GLY A 24 -3.19 2.72 11.02
CA GLY A 24 -2.33 2.54 12.19
C GLY A 24 -0.84 2.83 11.91
N VAL A 25 -0.56 3.60 10.87
CA VAL A 25 0.81 3.99 10.49
C VAL A 25 1.31 5.15 11.36
N LYS A 26 2.63 5.24 11.53
CA LYS A 26 3.25 6.37 12.26
C LYS A 26 3.09 7.68 11.47
N PRO A 27 2.97 8.85 12.13
CA PRO A 27 2.80 10.14 11.44
C PRO A 27 3.91 10.47 10.43
N ALA A 28 5.14 10.03 10.71
CA ALA A 28 6.26 10.19 9.79
C ALA A 28 6.05 9.40 8.48
N ALA A 29 5.52 8.18 8.57
CA ALA A 29 5.26 7.32 7.44
C ALA A 29 4.05 7.82 6.62
N GLU A 30 2.98 8.24 7.29
CA GLU A 30 1.81 8.87 6.65
C GLU A 30 2.21 10.02 5.73
N ARG A 31 3.06 10.93 6.22
CA ARG A 31 3.56 12.07 5.42
C ARG A 31 4.33 11.64 4.18
N LEU A 32 5.11 10.55 4.27
CA LEU A 32 5.87 10.04 3.13
C LEU A 32 4.94 9.39 2.10
N MET A 33 3.97 8.59 2.56
CA MET A 33 2.97 7.96 1.71
C MET A 33 2.11 8.99 1.00
N ALA A 34 1.64 10.02 1.70
CA ALA A 34 0.83 11.08 1.10
C ALA A 34 1.59 11.85 0.01
N ARG A 35 2.91 12.05 0.21
CA ARG A 35 3.79 12.65 -0.80
C ARG A 35 3.99 11.74 -2.00
N ALA A 36 4.19 10.44 -1.78
CA ALA A 36 4.40 9.47 -2.85
C ALA A 36 3.14 9.24 -3.70
N CYS A 37 1.96 9.27 -3.07
CA CYS A 37 0.67 9.02 -3.74
C CYS A 37 0.01 10.29 -4.30
N GLY A 38 0.49 11.48 -3.91
CA GLY A 38 -0.16 12.76 -4.26
C GLY A 38 -1.50 13.00 -3.56
N GLY A 39 -1.83 12.19 -2.56
CA GLY A 39 -3.09 12.22 -1.82
C GLY A 39 -2.97 11.51 -0.46
N GLY A 40 -3.82 11.91 0.50
CA GLY A 40 -3.73 11.50 1.91
C GLY A 40 -4.73 10.42 2.35
N ARG A 41 -5.46 9.80 1.41
CA ARG A 41 -6.52 8.82 1.70
C ARG A 41 -6.09 7.41 1.37
N VAL A 42 -6.76 6.43 1.96
CA VAL A 42 -6.50 5.00 1.70
C VAL A 42 -6.64 4.65 0.22
N ILE A 43 -7.63 5.23 -0.48
CA ILE A 43 -7.83 5.02 -1.91
C ILE A 43 -6.64 5.51 -2.76
N ASP A 44 -5.95 6.56 -2.33
CA ASP A 44 -4.82 7.12 -3.06
C ASP A 44 -3.63 6.12 -3.07
N LEU A 45 -3.52 5.26 -2.04
CA LEU A 45 -2.52 4.18 -1.98
C LEU A 45 -2.80 3.07 -3.00
N LEU A 46 -4.07 2.78 -3.30
CA LEU A 46 -4.46 1.69 -4.22
C LEU A 46 -4.08 2.01 -5.68
N PHE A 47 -3.98 3.29 -6.00
CA PHE A 47 -3.56 3.77 -7.32
C PHE A 47 -2.08 4.16 -7.36
N HIS A 48 -1.32 3.86 -6.30
CA HIS A 48 0.12 3.97 -6.27
C HIS A 48 0.75 2.60 -6.62
N LEU A 49 1.41 2.53 -7.78
CA LEU A 49 2.06 1.29 -8.23
C LEU A 49 3.28 0.96 -7.33
N PRO A 50 3.52 -0.31 -6.98
CA PRO A 50 4.75 -0.69 -6.30
C PRO A 50 5.97 -0.41 -7.19
N ASP A 51 7.03 0.12 -6.58
CA ASP A 51 8.32 0.35 -7.23
C ASP A 51 9.10 -0.95 -7.45
N SER A 52 8.97 -1.92 -6.53
CA SER A 52 9.63 -3.22 -6.61
C SER A 52 8.84 -4.30 -5.87
N MET A 53 9.10 -5.56 -6.23
CA MET A 53 8.50 -6.74 -5.61
C MET A 53 9.57 -7.82 -5.42
N ILE A 54 9.61 -8.41 -4.22
CA ILE A 54 10.46 -9.56 -3.93
C ILE A 54 9.58 -10.81 -3.94
N ASP A 55 9.86 -11.75 -4.85
CA ASP A 55 9.22 -13.07 -4.81
C ASP A 55 9.90 -13.96 -3.76
N ARG A 56 9.17 -14.27 -2.68
CA ARG A 56 9.62 -15.13 -1.59
C ARG A 56 9.11 -16.58 -1.70
N ARG A 57 8.52 -16.97 -2.83
CA ARG A 57 8.04 -18.34 -3.04
C ARG A 57 9.18 -19.34 -3.20
N ALA A 58 10.36 -18.88 -3.61
CA ALA A 58 11.55 -19.72 -3.70
C ALA A 58 11.95 -20.26 -2.31
N ARG A 59 11.69 -21.56 -2.11
CA ARG A 59 12.11 -22.33 -0.93
C ARG A 59 12.93 -23.57 -1.33
N PRO A 60 14.09 -23.40 -2.00
CA PRO A 60 14.93 -24.53 -2.38
C PRO A 60 15.63 -25.13 -1.16
N ALA A 61 16.00 -26.42 -1.27
CA ALA A 61 17.00 -26.99 -0.37
C ALA A 61 18.34 -26.25 -0.52
N LEU A 62 19.15 -26.19 0.55
CA LEU A 62 20.45 -25.51 0.54
C LEU A 62 21.34 -25.92 -0.63
N ALA A 63 21.34 -27.22 -0.98
CA ALA A 63 22.11 -27.77 -2.09
C ALA A 63 21.67 -27.27 -3.48
N ARG A 64 20.50 -26.63 -3.60
CA ARG A 64 19.89 -26.17 -4.85
C ARG A 64 19.71 -24.65 -4.91
N VAL A 65 20.33 -23.91 -3.98
CA VAL A 65 20.31 -22.45 -3.98
C VAL A 65 21.15 -21.95 -5.15
N VAL A 66 20.60 -21.00 -5.91
CA VAL A 66 21.32 -20.31 -6.99
C VAL A 66 22.01 -19.07 -6.40
N PRO A 67 23.34 -18.91 -6.55
CA PRO A 67 24.05 -17.72 -6.10
C PRO A 67 23.43 -16.43 -6.65
N GLY A 68 23.23 -15.45 -5.78
CA GLY A 68 22.58 -14.17 -6.12
C GLY A 68 21.05 -14.22 -6.18
N GLY A 69 20.42 -15.40 -6.00
CA GLY A 69 18.98 -15.53 -5.86
C GLY A 69 18.50 -15.14 -4.46
N VAL A 70 17.30 -14.58 -4.37
CA VAL A 70 16.59 -14.38 -3.09
C VAL A 70 15.75 -15.62 -2.80
N ALA A 71 15.98 -16.25 -1.64
CA ALA A 71 15.25 -17.43 -1.18
C ALA A 71 14.96 -17.31 0.32
N THR A 72 13.93 -18.02 0.79
CA THR A 72 13.54 -18.10 2.21
C THR A 72 13.47 -19.54 2.70
#